data_AF-A0A9X0D4Y4-F1
#
_entry.id   AF-A0A9X0D4Y4-F1
#
_cell.length_a   1.000
_cell.length_b   1.000
_cell.length_c   1.000
_cell.angle_alpha   90.00
_cell.angle_beta   90.00
_cell.angle_gamma   90.00
#
_symmetry.space_group_name_H-M   'P 1'
#
loop_
_entity.id
_entity.type
_entity.pdbx_description
1 polymer ?
#
loop_
_entity_poly.entity_id
_entity_poly.type
_entity_poly.pdbx_seq_one_letter_code
_entity_poly.pdbx_strand_id
1 'polypeptide(L)'
;MSGINESKSSLKDDSPVQERKGFHVLIAKWEESPERNKFHEVWERHGLSIILVCLTVLLLIYSIVAIAVSGFDKAKWLFGITMFLWFCMSYMFIRDHCGDEIYRVVLQPIVNAVNSQWRYLKWILLIIVLVLLGLFFGLDTAKQPVRFISLAGLFVNVLFCWIFSAHRRKVKWRPVIWGLGLQFVFGLLILRTTIGFQAFKGLGDQVSAFLEYTSAGASFVFGQNYTDHFFAFKVLPIIIFFSSVISLCYYVGIMQLVIKKIAWLMQITMKTSAVESLNAAGNIFIGQTEAPLMIRPFLEHVTMSELHAIMTGGFATIAGSVLAAYIEFGVSASHLLSASVMSAPAALAISKLMYPETEIPETLNEGGIELPKGNERNVIEAAAKGASTAISLVANIAANLIAFLAFLAFFNGVLSWLGSMVGHPELSFEFICSYVLRPVAFIMGVRWEDCDVVAELLGTKTFLNEFVAYASLSKYIENRELANGLRTISIRSEIITTYALCGFANFSSIGIQIGGMGPMAPSRKADMATVAIRALVAGTIACFMTACVAGVLYDESLYDAVIDVATSVNATASP
;
A
#
# COMPACT_ATOMS: atom_id res chain seq x y z
N MET A 1 -23.79 -63.96 -29.21
CA MET A 1 -24.51 -64.64 -28.13
C MET A 1 -25.32 -63.60 -27.37
N SER A 2 -26.65 -63.75 -27.45
CA SER A 2 -27.73 -63.30 -26.54
C SER A 2 -27.67 -61.86 -25.99
N GLY A 3 -28.59 -60.94 -26.27
CA GLY A 3 -30.03 -61.10 -26.47
C GLY A 3 -30.75 -60.74 -25.17
N ILE A 4 -31.65 -59.75 -25.21
CA ILE A 4 -33.01 -59.74 -24.64
C ILE A 4 -33.60 -58.34 -24.87
N ASN A 5 -34.74 -58.37 -25.55
CA ASN A 5 -35.65 -57.26 -25.81
C ASN A 5 -36.85 -57.53 -24.89
N GLU A 6 -37.32 -56.58 -24.08
CA GLU A 6 -38.70 -56.59 -23.57
C GLU A 6 -39.16 -55.21 -23.07
N SER A 7 -40.01 -54.58 -23.90
CA SER A 7 -41.39 -54.22 -23.56
C SER A 7 -41.70 -53.37 -22.30
N LYS A 8 -42.00 -52.09 -22.57
CA LYS A 8 -43.19 -51.31 -22.14
C LYS A 8 -43.75 -51.51 -20.71
N SER A 9 -43.78 -50.42 -19.96
CA SER A 9 -44.93 -50.11 -19.08
C SER A 9 -45.16 -48.60 -19.04
N SER A 10 -46.37 -48.22 -19.46
CA SER A 10 -46.91 -46.88 -19.52
C SER A 10 -47.39 -46.42 -18.14
N LEU A 11 -47.04 -45.21 -17.73
CA LEU A 11 -47.96 -44.36 -16.98
C LEU A 11 -47.90 -42.96 -17.61
N LYS A 12 -48.97 -42.66 -18.33
CA LYS A 12 -49.33 -41.33 -18.80
C LYS A 12 -49.48 -40.42 -17.58
N ASP A 13 -48.80 -39.29 -17.62
CA ASP A 13 -49.24 -38.10 -16.90
C ASP A 13 -49.73 -37.11 -17.97
N ASP A 14 -51.06 -37.07 -18.15
CA ASP A 14 -51.77 -36.19 -19.07
C ASP A 14 -51.97 -34.82 -18.38
N SER A 15 -51.00 -33.92 -18.53
CA SER A 15 -51.15 -32.46 -18.31
C SER A 15 -50.14 -31.68 -19.20
N PRO A 16 -50.39 -30.42 -19.57
CA PRO A 16 -50.29 -29.97 -20.97
C PRO A 16 -48.84 -29.85 -21.47
N VAL A 17 -48.41 -30.81 -22.29
CA VAL A 17 -47.15 -30.77 -23.06
C VAL A 17 -47.13 -29.65 -24.12
N GLN A 18 -48.26 -28.97 -24.34
CA GLN A 18 -48.40 -27.95 -25.38
C GLN A 18 -47.81 -26.58 -24.98
N GLU A 19 -47.74 -26.24 -23.69
CA GLU A 19 -47.07 -25.01 -23.23
C GLU A 19 -45.53 -25.13 -23.25
N ARG A 20 -44.98 -26.29 -22.91
CA ARG A 20 -43.52 -26.52 -22.96
C ARG A 20 -42.96 -26.43 -24.39
N LYS A 21 -43.72 -26.85 -25.40
CA LYS A 21 -43.32 -26.70 -26.81
C LYS A 21 -43.32 -25.24 -27.25
N GLY A 22 -44.28 -24.42 -26.80
CA GLY A 22 -44.28 -22.98 -27.08
C GLY A 22 -43.08 -22.25 -26.50
N PHE A 23 -42.72 -22.55 -25.25
CA PHE A 23 -41.59 -21.93 -24.56
C PHE A 23 -40.24 -22.35 -25.15
N HIS A 24 -40.04 -23.64 -25.46
CA HIS A 24 -38.82 -24.11 -26.12
C HIS A 24 -38.69 -23.59 -27.57
N VAL A 25 -39.79 -23.44 -28.30
CA VAL A 25 -39.78 -22.85 -29.65
C VAL A 25 -39.53 -21.33 -29.60
N LEU A 26 -40.02 -20.63 -28.57
CA LEU A 26 -39.71 -19.22 -28.32
C LEU A 26 -38.23 -19.03 -27.97
N ILE A 27 -37.65 -19.90 -27.12
CA ILE A 27 -36.22 -19.88 -26.79
C ILE A 27 -35.38 -20.15 -28.05
N ALA A 28 -35.73 -21.16 -28.85
CA ALA A 28 -35.01 -21.47 -30.08
C ALA A 28 -35.10 -20.33 -31.12
N LYS A 29 -36.27 -19.70 -31.27
CA LYS A 29 -36.44 -18.50 -32.12
C LYS A 29 -35.65 -17.30 -31.60
N TRP A 30 -35.53 -17.16 -30.28
CA TRP A 30 -34.73 -16.12 -29.66
C TRP A 30 -33.23 -16.40 -29.83
N GLU A 31 -32.81 -17.67 -29.73
CA GLU A 31 -31.43 -18.14 -29.94
C GLU A 31 -30.91 -17.85 -31.35
N GLU A 32 -31.78 -17.92 -32.37
CA GLU A 32 -31.48 -17.60 -33.78
C GLU A 32 -31.77 -16.14 -34.16
N SER A 33 -32.25 -15.31 -33.24
CA SER A 33 -32.67 -13.94 -33.55
C SER A 33 -31.48 -12.98 -33.71
N PRO A 34 -31.52 -12.05 -34.69
CA PRO A 34 -30.52 -10.99 -34.81
C PRO A 34 -30.50 -10.03 -33.61
N GLU A 35 -31.59 -9.98 -32.83
CA GLU A 35 -31.68 -9.23 -31.58
C GLU A 35 -30.86 -9.87 -30.46
N ARG A 36 -30.78 -11.20 -30.39
CA ARG A 36 -29.87 -11.88 -29.46
C ARG A 36 -28.43 -11.58 -29.81
N ASN A 37 -28.02 -11.60 -31.08
CA ASN A 37 -26.63 -11.26 -31.43
C ASN A 37 -26.28 -9.82 -31.03
N LYS A 38 -27.20 -8.87 -31.22
CA LYS A 38 -27.03 -7.50 -30.71
C LYS A 38 -27.01 -7.44 -29.18
N PHE A 39 -27.89 -8.17 -28.51
CA PHE A 39 -27.93 -8.22 -27.04
C PHE A 39 -26.67 -8.89 -26.48
N HIS A 40 -26.18 -9.94 -27.12
CA HIS A 40 -24.98 -10.67 -26.74
C HIS A 40 -23.73 -9.83 -26.99
N GLU A 41 -23.64 -9.09 -28.10
CA GLU A 41 -22.60 -8.07 -28.33
C GLU A 41 -22.65 -6.95 -27.29
N VAL A 42 -23.85 -6.42 -27.01
CA VAL A 42 -24.04 -5.38 -25.98
C VAL A 42 -23.71 -5.92 -24.59
N TRP A 43 -24.05 -7.16 -24.28
CA TRP A 43 -23.78 -7.81 -23.00
C TRP A 43 -22.31 -8.20 -22.83
N GLU A 44 -21.64 -8.66 -23.89
CA GLU A 44 -20.18 -8.85 -23.90
C GLU A 44 -19.45 -7.52 -23.69
N ARG A 45 -19.94 -6.44 -24.31
CA ARG A 45 -19.29 -5.14 -24.28
C ARG A 45 -19.61 -4.32 -23.02
N HIS A 46 -20.82 -4.46 -22.48
CA HIS A 46 -21.35 -3.60 -21.41
C HIS A 46 -22.02 -4.36 -20.26
N GLY A 47 -22.10 -5.70 -20.28
CA GLY A 47 -22.81 -6.48 -19.27
C GLY A 47 -22.28 -6.26 -17.85
N LEU A 48 -20.96 -6.17 -17.67
CA LEU A 48 -20.35 -5.87 -16.37
C LEU A 48 -20.71 -4.45 -15.90
N SER A 49 -20.75 -3.46 -16.82
CA SER A 49 -21.18 -2.10 -16.51
C SER A 49 -22.66 -2.04 -16.13
N ILE A 50 -23.53 -2.77 -16.82
CA ILE A 50 -24.96 -2.85 -16.52
C ILE A 50 -25.19 -3.47 -15.14
N ILE A 51 -24.51 -4.57 -14.82
CA ILE A 51 -24.57 -5.20 -13.49
C ILE A 51 -24.10 -4.22 -12.41
N LEU A 52 -23.00 -3.49 -12.64
CA LEU A 52 -22.51 -2.50 -11.70
C LEU A 52 -23.50 -1.35 -11.48
N VAL A 53 -24.15 -0.85 -12.54
CA VAL A 53 -25.19 0.18 -12.43
C VAL A 53 -26.37 -0.35 -11.61
N CYS A 54 -26.88 -1.55 -11.92
CA CYS A 54 -27.98 -2.14 -11.18
C CYS A 54 -27.64 -2.33 -9.70
N LEU A 55 -26.43 -2.82 -9.40
CA LEU A 55 -25.96 -3.05 -8.04
C LEU A 55 -25.79 -1.73 -7.27
N THR A 56 -25.24 -0.69 -7.90
CA THR A 56 -25.07 0.64 -7.28
C THR A 56 -26.39 1.39 -7.09
N VAL A 57 -27.37 1.19 -7.98
CA VAL A 57 -28.75 1.67 -7.79
C VAL A 57 -29.42 0.97 -6.62
N LEU A 58 -29.30 -0.36 -6.52
CA LEU A 58 -29.80 -1.12 -5.38
C LEU A 58 -29.13 -0.67 -4.06
N LEU A 59 -27.82 -0.47 -4.07
CA LEU A 59 -27.08 0.07 -2.92
C LEU A 59 -27.56 1.46 -2.53
N LEU A 60 -27.92 2.30 -3.51
CA LEU A 60 -28.44 3.65 -3.29
C LEU A 60 -29.80 3.61 -2.61
N ILE A 61 -30.72 2.81 -3.16
CA ILE A 61 -32.04 2.58 -2.56
C ILE A 61 -31.87 2.07 -1.12
N TYR A 62 -31.02 1.06 -0.93
CA TYR A 62 -30.74 0.50 0.39
C TYR A 62 -30.17 1.56 1.35
N SER A 63 -29.24 2.40 0.89
CA SER A 63 -28.65 3.47 1.72
C SER A 63 -29.67 4.53 2.13
N ILE A 64 -30.57 4.92 1.22
CA ILE A 64 -31.63 5.91 1.51
C ILE A 64 -32.64 5.32 2.50
N VAL A 65 -33.04 4.05 2.31
CA VAL A 65 -33.92 3.34 3.25
C VAL A 65 -33.26 3.18 4.61
N ALA A 66 -31.96 2.83 4.66
CA ALA A 66 -31.21 2.72 5.90
C ALA A 66 -31.11 4.05 6.65
N ILE A 67 -30.90 5.18 5.95
CA ILE A 67 -30.93 6.52 6.54
C ILE A 67 -32.33 6.82 7.10
N ALA A 68 -33.39 6.50 6.36
CA ALA A 68 -34.77 6.76 6.79
C ALA A 68 -35.17 5.94 8.03
N VAL A 69 -34.64 4.73 8.19
CA VAL A 69 -34.99 3.82 9.31
C VAL A 69 -34.07 4.00 10.51
N SER A 70 -32.76 4.11 10.30
CA SER A 70 -31.74 4.05 11.38
C SER A 70 -31.08 5.39 11.70
N GLY A 71 -31.42 6.46 10.96
CA GLY A 71 -30.77 7.76 11.05
C GLY A 71 -29.45 7.83 10.26
N PHE A 72 -29.03 9.05 9.94
CA PHE A 72 -27.85 9.29 9.10
C PHE A 72 -26.55 8.79 9.75
N ASP A 73 -26.38 8.93 11.06
CA ASP A 73 -25.13 8.58 11.75
C ASP A 73 -24.76 7.10 11.64
N LYS A 74 -25.77 6.21 11.65
CA LYS A 74 -25.58 4.77 11.47
C LYS A 74 -25.35 4.38 10.01
N ALA A 75 -25.97 5.11 9.08
CA ALA A 75 -25.91 4.82 7.65
C ALA A 75 -24.84 5.62 6.87
N LYS A 76 -24.09 6.53 7.53
CA LYS A 76 -23.14 7.45 6.87
C LYS A 76 -22.08 6.75 6.02
N TRP A 77 -21.55 5.62 6.48
CA TRP A 77 -20.52 4.88 5.76
C TRP A 77 -21.10 4.17 4.53
N LEU A 78 -22.26 3.53 4.69
CA LEU A 78 -22.98 2.92 3.59
C LEU A 78 -23.31 3.96 2.51
N PHE A 79 -23.85 5.12 2.92
CA PHE A 79 -24.13 6.22 2.02
C PHE A 79 -22.87 6.76 1.34
N GLY A 80 -21.78 6.94 2.09
CA GLY A 80 -20.50 7.39 1.57
C GLY A 80 -19.93 6.45 0.51
N ILE A 81 -19.94 5.14 0.75
CA ILE A 81 -19.52 4.12 -0.22
C ILE A 81 -20.40 4.18 -1.46
N THR A 82 -21.72 4.25 -1.29
CA THR A 82 -22.63 4.32 -2.43
C THR A 82 -22.41 5.58 -3.28
N MET A 83 -22.22 6.74 -2.65
CA MET A 83 -21.91 8.00 -3.33
C MET A 83 -20.57 7.93 -4.05
N PHE A 84 -19.56 7.30 -3.44
CA PHE A 84 -18.25 7.11 -4.07
C PHE A 84 -18.33 6.19 -5.29
N LEU A 85 -19.07 5.09 -5.19
CA LEU A 85 -19.30 4.17 -6.32
C LEU A 85 -20.06 4.87 -7.45
N TRP A 86 -21.09 5.64 -7.12
CA TRP A 86 -21.81 6.46 -8.10
C TRP A 86 -20.91 7.49 -8.75
N PHE A 87 -20.10 8.21 -7.98
CA PHE A 87 -19.10 9.15 -8.50
C PHE A 87 -18.13 8.44 -9.46
N CYS A 88 -17.59 7.28 -9.09
CA CYS A 88 -16.71 6.50 -9.94
C CYS A 88 -17.40 6.07 -11.24
N MET A 89 -18.65 5.60 -11.16
CA MET A 89 -19.44 5.18 -12.32
C MET A 89 -19.74 6.35 -13.25
N SER A 90 -20.21 7.48 -12.71
CA SER A 90 -20.46 8.70 -13.48
C SER A 90 -19.18 9.22 -14.12
N TYR A 91 -18.06 9.21 -13.38
CA TYR A 91 -16.75 9.59 -13.90
C TYR A 91 -16.31 8.69 -15.06
N MET A 92 -16.42 7.36 -14.91
CA MET A 92 -16.08 6.42 -15.98
C MET A 92 -16.97 6.63 -17.21
N PHE A 93 -18.28 6.77 -17.02
CA PHE A 93 -19.23 7.02 -18.11
C PHE A 93 -18.90 8.31 -18.87
N ILE A 94 -18.66 9.41 -18.14
CA ILE A 94 -18.28 10.72 -18.72
C ILE A 94 -16.94 10.62 -19.44
N ARG A 95 -15.94 9.96 -18.85
CA ARG A 95 -14.63 9.76 -19.49
C ARG A 95 -14.76 8.98 -20.80
N ASP A 96 -15.55 7.90 -20.80
CA ASP A 96 -15.61 6.98 -21.94
C ASP A 96 -16.46 7.52 -23.09
N HIS A 97 -17.48 8.35 -22.82
CA HIS A 97 -18.37 8.90 -23.86
C HIS A 97 -18.09 10.36 -24.21
N CYS A 98 -17.75 11.17 -23.23
CA CYS A 98 -17.59 12.62 -23.38
C CYS A 98 -16.16 13.12 -23.10
N GLY A 99 -15.23 12.23 -22.75
CA GLY A 99 -13.89 12.61 -22.28
C GLY A 99 -13.09 13.37 -23.34
N ASP A 100 -13.10 12.88 -24.58
CA ASP A 100 -12.38 13.52 -25.70
C ASP A 100 -13.00 14.86 -26.08
N GLU A 101 -14.33 14.97 -26.06
CA GLU A 101 -15.08 16.20 -26.33
C GLU A 101 -14.80 17.25 -25.24
N ILE A 102 -14.89 16.87 -23.96
CA ILE A 102 -14.60 17.74 -22.81
C ILE A 102 -13.14 18.18 -22.84
N TYR A 103 -12.22 17.27 -23.15
CA TYR A 103 -10.80 17.61 -23.28
C TYR A 103 -10.59 18.65 -24.36
N ARG A 104 -11.17 18.49 -25.56
CA ARG A 104 -11.00 19.43 -26.68
C ARG A 104 -11.70 20.77 -26.46
N VAL A 105 -12.91 20.77 -25.94
CA VAL A 105 -13.75 21.98 -25.84
C VAL A 105 -13.43 22.80 -24.59
N VAL A 106 -13.19 22.15 -23.44
CA VAL A 106 -13.02 22.84 -22.15
C VAL A 106 -11.57 22.84 -21.72
N LEU A 107 -10.91 21.68 -21.72
CA LEU A 107 -9.57 21.55 -21.13
C LEU A 107 -8.49 22.13 -22.04
N GLN A 108 -8.56 21.91 -23.35
CA GLN A 108 -7.53 22.28 -24.30
C GLN A 108 -7.34 23.80 -24.46
N PRO A 109 -8.41 24.64 -24.48
CA PRO A 109 -8.25 26.09 -24.44
C PRO A 109 -7.58 26.56 -23.14
N ILE A 110 -7.97 25.98 -22.00
CA ILE A 110 -7.39 26.30 -20.69
C ILE A 110 -5.92 25.89 -20.67
N VAL A 111 -5.59 24.67 -21.08
CA VAL A 111 -4.22 24.15 -21.15
C VAL A 111 -3.37 25.02 -22.09
N ASN A 112 -3.89 25.44 -23.24
CA ASN A 112 -3.18 26.31 -24.16
C ASN A 112 -2.96 27.71 -23.58
N ALA A 113 -3.96 28.29 -22.92
CA ALA A 113 -3.85 29.58 -22.25
C ALA A 113 -2.84 29.53 -21.08
N VAL A 114 -2.92 28.49 -20.26
CA VAL A 114 -1.99 28.24 -19.15
C VAL A 114 -0.58 28.00 -19.69
N ASN A 115 -0.40 27.20 -20.75
CA ASN A 115 0.91 26.93 -21.35
C ASN A 115 1.53 28.19 -21.95
N SER A 116 0.74 29.05 -22.58
CA SER A 116 1.19 30.34 -23.12
C SER A 116 1.80 31.23 -22.03
N GLN A 117 1.20 31.23 -20.83
CA GLN A 117 1.64 32.02 -19.68
C GLN A 117 2.47 31.23 -18.65
N TRP A 118 2.75 29.94 -18.90
CA TRP A 118 3.33 29.03 -17.89
C TRP A 118 4.71 29.49 -17.42
N ARG A 119 5.45 30.21 -18.27
CA ARG A 119 6.75 30.78 -17.90
C ARG A 119 6.64 31.73 -16.71
N TYR A 120 5.59 32.53 -16.61
CA TYR A 120 5.35 33.46 -15.50
C TYR A 120 4.54 32.80 -14.39
N LEU A 121 3.47 32.07 -14.76
CA LEU A 121 2.57 31.43 -13.80
C LEU A 121 3.30 30.43 -12.88
N LYS A 122 4.29 29.69 -13.41
CA LYS A 122 5.07 28.75 -12.60
C LYS A 122 5.83 29.42 -11.45
N TRP A 123 6.37 30.63 -11.68
CA TRP A 123 7.14 31.36 -10.67
C TRP A 123 6.21 31.98 -9.65
N ILE A 124 5.08 32.54 -10.09
CA ILE A 124 4.04 33.06 -9.20
C ILE A 124 3.52 31.93 -8.30
N LEU A 125 3.15 30.78 -8.87
CA LEU A 125 2.67 29.62 -8.13
C LEU A 125 3.72 29.12 -7.13
N LEU A 126 4.99 29.02 -7.56
CA LEU A 126 6.08 28.60 -6.68
C LEU A 126 6.29 29.57 -5.52
N ILE A 127 6.26 30.88 -5.76
CA ILE A 127 6.35 31.89 -4.70
C ILE A 127 5.17 31.76 -3.74
N ILE A 128 3.93 31.62 -4.25
CA ILE A 128 2.74 31.43 -3.42
C ILE A 128 2.88 30.19 -2.54
N VAL A 129 3.29 29.05 -3.12
CA VAL A 129 3.48 27.81 -2.38
C VAL A 129 4.57 27.95 -1.31
N LEU A 130 5.71 28.58 -1.63
CA LEU A 130 6.78 28.81 -0.67
C LEU A 130 6.37 29.76 0.46
N VAL A 131 5.61 30.81 0.16
CA VAL A 131 5.08 31.74 1.16
C VAL A 131 4.06 31.02 2.05
N LEU A 132 3.13 30.25 1.49
CA LEU A 132 2.16 29.48 2.25
C LEU A 132 2.83 28.42 3.13
N LEU A 133 3.83 27.69 2.61
CA LEU A 133 4.62 26.74 3.41
C LEU A 133 5.41 27.46 4.50
N GLY A 134 6.04 28.60 4.18
CA GLY A 134 6.79 29.40 5.14
C GLY A 134 5.91 29.95 6.26
N LEU A 135 4.70 30.41 5.94
CA LEU A 135 3.70 30.84 6.93
C LEU A 135 3.16 29.65 7.73
N PHE A 136 2.84 28.54 7.07
CA PHE A 136 2.38 27.31 7.72
C PHE A 136 3.42 26.83 8.73
N PHE A 137 4.67 26.63 8.30
CA PHE A 137 5.75 26.24 9.20
C PHE A 137 6.04 27.33 10.24
N GLY A 138 6.07 28.62 9.89
CA GLY A 138 6.31 29.67 10.86
C GLY A 138 5.29 29.67 12.02
N LEU A 139 4.00 29.54 11.69
CA LEU A 139 2.91 29.52 12.67
C LEU A 139 2.83 28.19 13.43
N ASP A 140 3.08 27.07 12.76
CA ASP A 140 3.00 25.73 13.34
C ASP A 140 4.21 25.42 14.24
N THR A 141 5.41 25.79 13.77
CA THR A 141 6.67 25.59 14.49
C THR A 141 6.78 26.49 15.71
N ALA A 142 6.18 27.69 15.67
CA ALA A 142 6.10 28.58 16.85
C ALA A 142 5.37 27.91 18.03
N LYS A 143 4.48 26.95 17.77
CA LYS A 143 3.75 26.22 18.81
C LYS A 143 4.51 24.99 19.32
N GLN A 144 5.24 24.28 18.44
CA GLN A 144 5.96 23.05 18.80
C GLN A 144 7.35 22.98 18.13
N PRO A 145 8.43 23.37 18.82
CA PRO A 145 9.78 23.40 18.27
C PRO A 145 10.31 22.04 17.77
N VAL A 146 9.83 20.92 18.34
CA VAL A 146 10.25 19.56 17.95
C VAL A 146 9.92 19.24 16.49
N ARG A 147 8.88 19.86 15.91
CA ARG A 147 8.52 19.70 14.49
C ARG A 147 9.58 20.27 13.55
N PHE A 148 10.35 21.27 14.00
CA PHE A 148 11.47 21.82 13.23
C PHE A 148 12.55 20.77 12.99
N ILE A 149 12.76 19.88 13.96
CA ILE A 149 13.76 18.81 13.86
C ILE A 149 13.36 17.86 12.72
N SER A 150 12.10 17.40 12.68
CA SER A 150 11.60 16.57 11.58
C SER A 150 11.70 17.28 10.22
N LEU A 151 11.41 18.58 10.16
CA LEU A 151 11.57 19.37 8.94
C LEU A 151 13.05 19.45 8.51
N ALA A 152 13.97 19.67 9.44
CA ALA A 152 15.40 19.61 9.19
C ALA A 152 15.83 18.21 8.72
N GLY A 153 15.25 17.14 9.28
CA GLY A 153 15.43 15.76 8.85
C GLY A 153 15.13 15.56 7.37
N LEU A 154 14.03 16.13 6.85
CA LEU A 154 13.73 16.09 5.41
C LEU A 154 14.86 16.69 4.58
N PHE A 155 15.37 17.86 4.97
CA PHE A 155 16.47 18.53 4.26
C PHE A 155 17.78 17.74 4.36
N VAL A 156 18.10 17.20 5.53
CA VAL A 156 19.31 16.40 5.76
C VAL A 156 19.28 15.12 4.93
N ASN A 157 18.15 14.43 4.86
CA ASN A 157 17.98 13.23 4.04
C ASN A 157 18.12 13.55 2.53
N VAL A 158 17.51 14.63 2.05
CA VAL A 158 17.69 15.10 0.66
C VAL A 158 19.15 15.44 0.38
N LEU A 159 19.81 16.17 1.30
CA LEU A 159 21.22 16.52 1.17
C LEU A 159 22.11 15.27 1.14
N PHE A 160 21.86 14.30 2.01
CA PHE A 160 22.57 13.03 2.03
C PHE A 160 22.43 12.31 0.69
N CYS A 161 21.20 12.13 0.19
CA CYS A 161 20.95 11.50 -1.10
C CYS A 161 21.62 12.22 -2.27
N TRP A 162 21.67 13.56 -2.23
CA TRP A 162 22.34 14.37 -3.25
C TRP A 162 23.86 14.22 -3.21
N ILE A 163 24.47 14.22 -2.01
CA ILE A 163 25.91 14.02 -1.81
C ILE A 163 26.34 12.65 -2.34
N PHE A 164 25.58 11.60 -1.99
CA PHE A 164 25.87 10.22 -2.37
C PHE A 164 25.26 9.82 -3.72
N SER A 165 24.70 10.76 -4.48
CA SER A 165 24.11 10.52 -5.80
C SER A 165 25.15 10.03 -6.81
N ALA A 166 24.80 9.03 -7.62
CA ALA A 166 25.67 8.51 -8.67
C ALA A 166 26.03 9.60 -9.71
N HIS A 167 25.07 10.48 -9.99
CA HIS A 167 25.19 11.53 -11.00
C HIS A 167 24.59 12.86 -10.53
N ARG A 168 25.13 13.44 -9.44
CA ARG A 168 24.64 14.69 -8.81
C ARG A 168 24.33 15.87 -9.74
N ARG A 169 25.03 15.98 -10.88
CA ARG A 169 24.83 17.05 -11.89
C ARG A 169 23.69 16.76 -12.87
N LYS A 170 23.25 15.50 -12.98
CA LYS A 170 22.18 15.05 -13.89
C LYS A 170 20.82 14.90 -13.18
N VAL A 171 20.72 15.30 -11.90
CA VAL A 171 19.49 15.25 -11.12
C VAL A 171 18.40 16.10 -11.80
N LYS A 172 17.35 15.45 -12.27
CA LYS A 172 16.11 16.12 -12.68
C LYS A 172 15.29 16.39 -11.43
N TRP A 173 15.24 17.66 -11.01
CA TRP A 173 14.56 18.05 -9.76
C TRP A 173 13.04 17.94 -9.79
N ARG A 174 12.41 17.83 -10.98
CA ARG A 174 10.96 17.72 -11.08
C ARG A 174 10.42 16.47 -10.38
N PRO A 175 10.87 15.23 -10.66
CA PRO A 175 10.48 14.05 -9.89
C PRO A 175 10.75 14.20 -8.39
N VAL A 176 11.91 14.75 -8.01
CA VAL A 176 12.29 14.89 -6.60
C VAL A 176 11.30 15.82 -5.88
N ILE A 177 11.10 17.04 -6.37
CA ILE A 177 10.22 18.03 -5.74
C ILE A 177 8.77 17.56 -5.74
N TRP A 178 8.28 16.99 -6.85
CA TRP A 178 6.90 16.50 -6.91
C TRP A 178 6.68 15.27 -6.03
N GLY A 179 7.60 14.32 -5.97
CA GLY A 179 7.43 13.16 -5.09
C GLY A 179 7.43 13.54 -3.61
N LEU A 180 8.30 14.47 -3.21
CA LEU A 180 8.27 15.06 -1.86
C LEU A 180 6.97 15.85 -1.62
N GLY A 181 6.51 16.62 -2.61
CA GLY A 181 5.27 17.37 -2.54
C GLY A 181 4.03 16.47 -2.45
N LEU A 182 3.97 15.39 -3.22
CA LEU A 182 2.85 14.44 -3.21
C LEU A 182 2.72 13.74 -1.86
N GLN A 183 3.82 13.23 -1.30
CA GLN A 183 3.77 12.62 0.04
C GLN A 183 3.39 13.65 1.11
N PHE A 184 3.86 14.90 0.99
CA PHE A 184 3.57 15.94 1.98
C PHE A 184 2.11 16.40 1.90
N VAL A 185 1.58 16.63 0.69
CA VAL A 185 0.18 16.98 0.48
C VAL A 185 -0.73 15.86 0.97
N PHE A 186 -0.42 14.61 0.62
CA PHE A 186 -1.19 13.47 1.09
C PHE A 186 -1.12 13.33 2.62
N GLY A 187 0.09 13.42 3.21
CA GLY A 187 0.27 13.45 4.65
C GLY A 187 -0.49 14.59 5.33
N LEU A 188 -0.54 15.78 4.73
CA LEU A 188 -1.26 16.93 5.28
C LEU A 188 -2.77 16.67 5.28
N LEU A 189 -3.29 16.10 4.19
CA LEU A 189 -4.70 15.73 4.10
C LEU A 189 -5.07 14.73 5.19
N ILE A 190 -4.28 13.67 5.42
CA ILE A 190 -4.68 12.56 6.31
C ILE A 190 -4.26 12.74 7.77
N LEU A 191 -3.15 13.42 8.06
CA LEU A 191 -2.60 13.58 9.42
C LEU A 191 -2.98 14.91 10.07
N ARG A 192 -3.22 15.96 9.27
CA ARG A 192 -3.47 17.32 9.79
C ARG A 192 -4.94 17.70 9.77
N THR A 193 -5.72 17.20 8.80
CA THR A 193 -7.14 17.53 8.70
C THR A 193 -8.00 16.53 9.49
N THR A 194 -8.99 17.04 10.24
CA THR A 194 -9.90 16.19 11.02
C THR A 194 -10.65 15.18 10.13
N ILE A 195 -11.10 15.61 8.96
CA ILE A 195 -11.83 14.76 8.01
C ILE A 195 -10.93 13.65 7.48
N GLY A 196 -9.71 13.99 7.05
CA GLY A 196 -8.77 12.99 6.53
C GLY A 196 -8.32 12.00 7.60
N PHE A 197 -8.06 12.47 8.82
CA PHE A 197 -7.72 11.60 9.94
C PHE A 197 -8.85 10.63 10.29
N GLN A 198 -10.10 11.13 10.39
CA GLN A 198 -11.26 10.28 10.63
C GLN A 198 -11.50 9.27 9.50
N ALA A 199 -11.29 9.68 8.24
CA ALA A 199 -11.42 8.78 7.09
C ALA A 199 -10.38 7.65 7.14
N PHE A 200 -9.11 7.95 7.41
CA PHE A 200 -8.05 6.94 7.49
C PHE A 200 -8.11 6.09 8.76
N LYS A 201 -8.58 6.65 9.88
CA LYS A 201 -8.92 5.87 11.07
C LYS A 201 -10.03 4.87 10.76
N GLY A 202 -11.14 5.33 10.19
CA GLY A 202 -12.24 4.44 9.79
C GLY A 202 -11.81 3.37 8.78
N LEU A 203 -10.97 3.73 7.80
CA LEU A 203 -10.37 2.76 6.88
C LEU A 203 -9.51 1.73 7.63
N GLY A 204 -8.66 2.16 8.57
CA GLY A 204 -7.83 1.29 9.39
C GLY A 204 -8.64 0.34 10.27
N ASP A 205 -9.73 0.83 10.87
CA ASP A 205 -10.65 0.04 11.67
C ASP A 205 -11.33 -1.04 10.82
N GLN A 206 -11.76 -0.70 9.60
CA GLN A 206 -12.34 -1.66 8.65
C GLN A 206 -11.33 -2.70 8.18
N VAL A 207 -10.08 -2.30 7.93
CA VAL A 207 -9.01 -3.26 7.63
C VAL A 207 -8.81 -4.20 8.82
N SER A 208 -8.71 -3.68 10.04
CA SER A 208 -8.53 -4.51 11.25
C SER A 208 -9.67 -5.52 11.42
N ALA A 209 -10.93 -5.07 11.30
CA ALA A 209 -12.11 -5.95 11.33
C ALA A 209 -12.11 -6.99 10.20
N PHE A 210 -11.64 -6.61 9.01
CA PHE A 210 -11.50 -7.55 7.89
C PHE A 210 -10.46 -8.64 8.19
N LEU A 211 -9.36 -8.31 8.86
CA LEU A 211 -8.33 -9.28 9.25
C LEU A 211 -8.82 -10.26 10.31
N GLU A 212 -9.71 -9.82 11.20
CA GLU A 212 -10.32 -10.66 12.23
C GLU A 212 -11.09 -11.85 11.64
N TYR A 213 -11.62 -11.75 10.42
CA TYR A 213 -12.28 -12.88 9.74
C TYR A 213 -11.35 -14.08 9.52
N THR A 214 -10.04 -13.86 9.46
CA THR A 214 -9.04 -14.94 9.40
C THR A 214 -9.13 -15.86 10.61
N SER A 215 -9.55 -15.34 11.76
CA SER A 215 -9.66 -16.09 13.01
C SER A 215 -10.60 -17.29 12.88
N ALA A 216 -11.65 -17.19 12.06
CA ALA A 216 -12.55 -18.32 11.78
C ALA A 216 -11.82 -19.46 11.06
N GLY A 217 -10.98 -19.12 10.07
CA GLY A 217 -10.15 -20.09 9.35
C GLY A 217 -9.03 -20.67 10.23
N ALA A 218 -8.35 -19.82 10.99
CA ALA A 218 -7.27 -20.23 11.89
C ALA A 218 -7.77 -21.15 13.02
N SER A 219 -8.90 -20.81 13.66
CA SER A 219 -9.52 -21.64 14.70
C SER A 219 -9.97 -22.99 14.17
N PHE A 220 -10.49 -23.04 12.93
CA PHE A 220 -10.86 -24.31 12.30
C PHE A 220 -9.65 -25.20 11.98
N VAL A 221 -8.58 -24.63 11.41
CA VAL A 221 -7.40 -25.39 10.95
C VAL A 221 -6.48 -25.78 12.11
N PHE A 222 -6.27 -24.89 13.07
CA PHE A 222 -5.30 -25.07 14.16
C PHE A 222 -5.94 -25.34 15.53
N GLY A 223 -7.28 -25.34 15.62
CA GLY A 223 -8.02 -25.54 16.86
C GLY A 223 -8.26 -24.23 17.64
N GLN A 224 -9.02 -24.31 18.73
CA GLN A 224 -9.44 -23.13 19.50
C GLN A 224 -8.28 -22.41 20.20
N ASN A 225 -7.19 -23.13 20.50
CA ASN A 225 -6.00 -22.58 21.17
C ASN A 225 -4.94 -22.04 20.19
N TYR A 226 -5.33 -21.69 18.97
CA TYR A 226 -4.40 -21.15 17.96
C TYR A 226 -3.71 -19.85 18.41
N THR A 227 -4.23 -19.17 19.43
CA THR A 227 -3.61 -17.97 20.02
C THR A 227 -2.38 -18.26 20.86
N ASP A 228 -2.17 -19.49 21.35
CA ASP A 228 -1.04 -19.85 22.22
C ASP A 228 0.31 -19.65 21.51
N HIS A 229 0.35 -19.97 20.22
CA HIS A 229 1.48 -19.63 19.35
C HIS A 229 1.09 -18.50 18.41
N PHE A 230 0.83 -17.34 19.01
CA PHE A 230 0.29 -16.14 18.38
C PHE A 230 0.92 -15.84 17.02
N PHE A 231 2.25 -15.83 16.91
CA PHE A 231 2.90 -15.55 15.63
C PHE A 231 2.58 -16.60 14.55
N ALA A 232 2.79 -17.89 14.85
CA ALA A 232 2.69 -18.95 13.86
C ALA A 232 1.25 -19.24 13.43
N PHE A 233 0.30 -19.17 14.36
CA PHE A 233 -1.08 -19.64 14.12
C PHE A 233 -2.13 -18.52 14.13
N LYS A 234 -1.83 -17.30 14.62
CA LYS A 234 -2.70 -16.12 14.46
C LYS A 234 -2.19 -15.17 13.37
N VAL A 235 -0.90 -14.81 13.40
CA VAL A 235 -0.35 -13.80 12.49
C VAL A 235 -0.10 -14.33 11.07
N LEU A 236 0.60 -15.46 10.92
CA LEU A 236 0.92 -16.00 9.58
C LEU A 236 -0.29 -16.37 8.72
N PRO A 237 -1.40 -16.94 9.25
CA PRO A 237 -2.59 -17.25 8.43
C PRO A 237 -3.25 -16.02 7.80
N ILE A 238 -3.07 -14.84 8.39
CA ILE A 238 -3.61 -13.59 7.85
C ILE A 238 -2.97 -13.26 6.50
N ILE A 239 -1.68 -13.58 6.34
CA ILE A 239 -0.96 -13.42 5.08
C ILE A 239 -1.60 -14.27 3.97
N ILE A 240 -2.03 -15.49 4.31
CA ILE A 240 -2.70 -16.42 3.37
C ILE A 240 -4.06 -15.86 2.96
N PHE A 241 -4.85 -15.42 3.92
CA PHE A 241 -6.18 -14.84 3.67
C PHE A 241 -6.07 -13.55 2.84
N PHE A 242 -5.19 -12.64 3.22
CA PHE A 242 -5.01 -11.38 2.52
C PHE A 242 -4.51 -11.59 1.09
N SER A 243 -3.55 -12.51 0.88
CA SER A 243 -3.06 -12.87 -0.47
C SER A 243 -4.18 -13.44 -1.36
N SER A 244 -5.06 -14.28 -0.80
CA SER A 244 -6.25 -14.78 -1.49
C SER A 244 -7.16 -13.64 -1.96
N VAL A 245 -7.41 -12.66 -1.09
CA VAL A 245 -8.26 -11.50 -1.41
C VAL A 245 -7.61 -10.57 -2.43
N ILE A 246 -6.32 -10.29 -2.32
CA ILE A 246 -5.60 -9.49 -3.32
C ILE A 246 -5.64 -10.15 -4.69
N SER A 247 -5.40 -11.47 -4.76
CA SER A 247 -5.51 -12.24 -6.00
C SER A 247 -6.91 -12.15 -6.61
N LEU A 248 -7.96 -12.24 -5.79
CA LEU A 248 -9.33 -12.02 -6.20
C LEU A 248 -9.56 -10.59 -6.74
N CYS A 249 -9.06 -9.57 -6.05
CA CYS A 249 -9.19 -8.17 -6.48
C CYS A 249 -8.43 -7.90 -7.80
N TYR A 250 -7.32 -8.59 -8.04
CA TYR A 250 -6.63 -8.60 -9.34
C TYR A 250 -7.46 -9.28 -10.42
N TYR A 251 -8.03 -10.45 -10.15
CA TYR A 251 -8.86 -11.14 -11.12
C TYR A 251 -10.08 -10.31 -11.54
N VAL A 252 -10.72 -9.63 -10.58
CA VAL A 252 -11.90 -8.78 -10.83
C VAL A 252 -11.55 -7.46 -11.55
N GLY A 253 -10.31 -7.00 -11.50
CA GLY A 253 -9.89 -5.76 -12.16
C GLY A 253 -9.80 -4.52 -11.25
N ILE A 254 -10.11 -4.66 -9.95
CA ILE A 254 -10.12 -3.54 -9.00
C ILE A 254 -8.70 -3.00 -8.78
N MET A 255 -7.75 -3.91 -8.58
CA MET A 255 -6.35 -3.54 -8.35
C MET A 255 -5.76 -2.80 -9.55
N GLN A 256 -6.05 -3.26 -10.76
CA GLN A 256 -5.60 -2.63 -11.99
C GLN A 256 -6.14 -1.22 -12.12
N LEU A 257 -7.40 -0.99 -11.76
CA LEU A 257 -8.00 0.35 -11.79
C LEU A 257 -7.27 1.30 -10.83
N VAL A 258 -7.11 0.89 -9.56
CA VAL A 258 -6.48 1.72 -8.53
C VAL A 258 -5.02 2.00 -8.87
N ILE A 259 -4.24 0.97 -9.20
CA ILE A 259 -2.82 1.08 -9.52
C ILE A 259 -2.62 1.95 -10.76
N LYS A 260 -3.39 1.76 -11.84
CA LYS A 260 -3.27 2.60 -13.05
C LYS A 260 -3.54 4.07 -12.76
N LYS A 261 -4.51 4.39 -11.88
CA LYS A 261 -4.84 5.78 -11.53
C LYS A 261 -3.74 6.43 -10.69
N ILE A 262 -3.20 5.73 -9.71
CA ILE A 262 -2.08 6.23 -8.88
C ILE A 262 -0.81 6.37 -9.75
N ALA A 263 -0.52 5.38 -10.59
CA ALA A 263 0.60 5.43 -11.53
C ALA A 263 0.49 6.62 -12.49
N TRP A 264 -0.69 6.84 -13.06
CA TRP A 264 -0.97 7.98 -13.94
C TRP A 264 -0.77 9.32 -13.24
N LEU A 265 -1.23 9.45 -11.99
CA LEU A 265 -1.02 10.65 -11.19
C LEU A 265 0.47 10.94 -11.00
N MET A 266 1.25 9.92 -10.64
CA MET A 266 2.71 10.06 -10.49
C MET A 266 3.40 10.35 -11.83
N GLN A 267 3.04 9.65 -12.91
CA GLN A 267 3.62 9.84 -14.24
C GLN A 267 3.42 11.29 -14.74
N ILE A 268 2.23 11.86 -14.60
CA ILE A 268 1.95 13.23 -15.04
C ILE A 268 2.68 14.28 -14.20
N THR A 269 2.63 14.12 -12.87
CA THR A 269 3.20 15.10 -11.94
C THR A 269 4.72 15.04 -11.98
N MET A 270 5.29 13.87 -11.71
CA MET A 270 6.72 13.62 -11.56
C MET A 270 7.45 13.53 -12.91
N LYS A 271 6.77 13.21 -14.02
CA LYS A 271 7.39 12.90 -15.33
C LYS A 271 8.39 11.76 -15.27
N THR A 272 8.07 10.76 -14.47
CA THR A 272 8.70 9.44 -14.45
C THR A 272 8.17 8.58 -15.60
N SER A 273 8.86 7.48 -15.94
CA SER A 273 8.38 6.56 -16.97
C SER A 273 7.13 5.80 -16.53
N ALA A 274 6.38 5.26 -17.50
CA ALA A 274 5.17 4.48 -17.18
C ALA A 274 5.50 3.24 -16.33
N VAL A 275 6.62 2.57 -16.61
CA VAL A 275 7.07 1.36 -15.92
C VAL A 275 7.36 1.62 -14.44
N GLU A 276 8.20 2.61 -14.15
CA GLU A 276 8.58 2.87 -12.75
C GLU A 276 7.42 3.46 -11.93
N SER A 277 6.54 4.24 -12.57
CA SER A 277 5.35 4.78 -11.93
C SER A 277 4.33 3.68 -11.62
N LEU A 278 4.16 2.72 -12.53
CA LEU A 278 3.28 1.56 -12.33
C LEU A 278 3.80 0.66 -11.22
N ASN A 279 5.10 0.38 -11.21
CA ASN A 279 5.71 -0.42 -10.17
C ASN A 279 5.65 0.27 -8.79
N ALA A 280 5.92 1.57 -8.72
CA ALA A 280 5.79 2.34 -7.48
C ALA A 280 4.34 2.35 -6.95
N ALA A 281 3.35 2.49 -7.84
CA ALA A 281 1.94 2.42 -7.47
C ALA A 281 1.53 1.02 -7.01
N GLY A 282 2.06 -0.03 -7.66
CA GLY A 282 1.83 -1.42 -7.25
C GLY A 282 2.37 -1.73 -5.86
N ASN A 283 3.58 -1.26 -5.58
CA ASN A 283 4.27 -1.46 -4.31
C ASN A 283 3.51 -0.92 -3.08
N ILE A 284 2.49 -0.07 -3.26
CA ILE A 284 1.59 0.35 -2.18
C ILE A 284 0.79 -0.84 -1.63
N PHE A 285 0.46 -1.81 -2.48
CA PHE A 285 -0.46 -2.91 -2.15
C PHE A 285 0.19 -4.28 -2.19
N ILE A 286 1.11 -4.51 -3.13
CA ILE A 286 1.77 -5.79 -3.35
C ILE A 286 3.27 -5.70 -3.06
N GLY A 287 3.89 -6.84 -2.77
CA GLY A 287 5.26 -6.88 -2.29
C GLY A 287 6.33 -6.62 -3.34
N GLN A 288 7.58 -6.45 -2.86
CA GLN A 288 8.77 -6.17 -3.67
C GLN A 288 9.07 -7.18 -4.78
N THR A 289 8.55 -8.40 -4.70
CA THR A 289 8.69 -9.45 -5.73
C THR A 289 7.48 -9.56 -6.66
N GLU A 290 6.33 -9.04 -6.25
CA GLU A 290 5.07 -9.12 -6.98
C GLU A 290 4.88 -7.89 -7.86
N ALA A 291 5.27 -6.69 -7.38
CA ALA A 291 5.14 -5.47 -8.15
C ALA A 291 5.92 -5.52 -9.49
N PRO A 292 7.15 -6.07 -9.55
CA PRO A 292 7.87 -6.23 -10.81
C PRO A 292 7.18 -7.19 -11.80
N LEU A 293 6.33 -8.12 -11.34
CA LEU A 293 5.62 -9.04 -12.23
C LEU A 293 4.66 -8.30 -13.17
N MET A 294 4.08 -7.19 -12.70
CA MET A 294 3.18 -6.34 -13.47
C MET A 294 3.86 -5.67 -14.67
N ILE A 295 5.16 -5.45 -14.55
CA ILE A 295 6.00 -4.81 -15.57
C ILE A 295 6.99 -5.79 -16.20
N ARG A 296 6.80 -7.10 -15.99
CA ARG A 296 7.71 -8.15 -16.45
C ARG A 296 8.15 -8.01 -17.91
N PRO A 297 7.25 -7.72 -18.89
CA PRO A 297 7.65 -7.59 -20.29
C PRO A 297 8.68 -6.47 -20.55
N PHE A 298 8.76 -5.48 -19.66
CA PHE A 298 9.60 -4.31 -19.82
C PHE A 298 10.91 -4.42 -19.03
N LEU A 299 11.02 -5.32 -18.05
CA LEU A 299 12.18 -5.43 -17.15
C LEU A 299 13.51 -5.68 -17.87
N GLU A 300 13.50 -6.29 -19.05
CA GLU A 300 14.73 -6.48 -19.83
C GLU A 300 15.23 -5.18 -20.47
N HIS A 301 14.32 -4.22 -20.72
CA HIS A 301 14.57 -3.00 -21.49
C HIS A 301 14.66 -1.73 -20.63
N VAL A 302 14.38 -1.81 -19.32
CA VAL A 302 14.47 -0.64 -18.44
C VAL A 302 15.90 -0.11 -18.29
N THR A 303 16.05 1.21 -18.16
CA THR A 303 17.35 1.83 -17.87
C THR A 303 17.85 1.46 -16.48
N MET A 304 19.12 1.75 -16.17
CA MET A 304 19.66 1.53 -14.82
C MET A 304 18.96 2.39 -13.75
N SER A 305 18.48 3.58 -14.11
CA SER A 305 17.75 4.45 -13.18
C SER A 305 16.32 3.96 -12.93
N GLU A 306 15.64 3.47 -13.98
CA GLU A 306 14.35 2.79 -13.83
C GLU A 306 14.49 1.52 -12.98
N LEU A 307 15.51 0.71 -13.21
CA LEU A 307 15.79 -0.49 -12.41
C LEU A 307 16.04 -0.12 -10.93
N HIS A 308 16.85 0.91 -10.68
CA HIS A 308 17.07 1.43 -9.33
C HIS A 308 15.77 1.92 -8.69
N ALA A 309 14.88 2.58 -9.44
CA ALA A 309 13.56 3.01 -8.95
C ALA A 309 12.63 1.85 -8.65
N ILE A 310 12.63 0.81 -9.48
CA ILE A 310 11.84 -0.40 -9.25
C ILE A 310 12.27 -1.07 -7.95
N MET A 311 13.58 -1.25 -7.75
CA MET A 311 14.14 -1.88 -6.57
C MET A 311 13.92 -1.03 -5.31
N THR A 312 14.19 0.29 -5.40
CA THR A 312 13.96 1.25 -4.31
C THR A 312 12.50 1.25 -3.86
N GLY A 313 11.57 1.22 -4.83
CA GLY A 313 10.13 1.16 -4.54
C GLY A 313 9.75 -0.06 -3.71
N GLY A 314 10.31 -1.24 -4.05
CA GLY A 314 10.08 -2.46 -3.27
C GLY A 314 10.65 -2.41 -1.86
N PHE A 315 11.81 -1.77 -1.65
CA PHE A 315 12.39 -1.60 -0.32
C PHE A 315 11.67 -0.55 0.53
N ALA A 316 11.13 0.49 -0.10
CA ALA A 316 10.49 1.62 0.59
C ALA A 316 9.06 1.33 1.07
N THR A 317 8.45 0.23 0.63
CA THR A 317 7.07 -0.13 0.96
C THR A 317 6.98 -1.52 1.59
N ILE A 318 5.79 -1.84 2.06
CA ILE A 318 5.42 -3.17 2.55
C ILE A 318 4.27 -3.72 1.71
N ALA A 319 4.17 -5.04 1.63
CA ALA A 319 3.02 -5.69 1.02
C ALA A 319 1.79 -5.56 1.92
N GLY A 320 0.59 -5.45 1.36
CA GLY A 320 -0.64 -5.45 2.14
C GLY A 320 -0.81 -6.74 2.95
N SER A 321 -0.25 -7.87 2.46
CA SER A 321 -0.31 -9.16 3.13
C SER A 321 0.44 -9.18 4.47
N VAL A 322 1.55 -8.44 4.58
CA VAL A 322 2.33 -8.33 5.82
C VAL A 322 1.91 -7.12 6.67
N LEU A 323 1.33 -6.08 6.05
CA LEU A 323 0.76 -4.93 6.77
C LEU A 323 -0.23 -5.40 7.84
N ALA A 324 -1.02 -6.42 7.49
CA ALA A 324 -1.96 -7.06 8.40
C ALA A 324 -1.31 -7.69 9.64
N ALA A 325 -0.12 -8.29 9.48
CA ALA A 325 0.62 -8.87 10.59
C ALA A 325 1.10 -7.79 11.59
N TYR A 326 1.49 -6.62 11.09
CA TYR A 326 1.94 -5.53 11.95
C TYR A 326 0.78 -4.88 12.72
N ILE A 327 -0.42 -4.85 12.12
CA ILE A 327 -1.64 -4.41 12.82
C ILE A 327 -1.94 -5.30 14.02
N GLU A 328 -1.79 -6.62 13.88
CA GLU A 328 -1.95 -7.57 14.99
C GLU A 328 -0.86 -7.47 16.06
N PHE A 329 0.28 -6.85 15.76
CA PHE A 329 1.26 -6.45 16.77
C PHE A 329 0.85 -5.17 17.52
N GLY A 330 -0.34 -4.62 17.29
CA GLY A 330 -0.82 -3.40 17.93
C GLY A 330 -0.35 -2.11 17.25
N VAL A 331 0.25 -2.20 16.06
CA VAL A 331 0.67 -1.01 15.31
C VAL A 331 -0.55 -0.39 14.62
N SER A 332 -0.72 0.92 14.74
CA SER A 332 -1.86 1.64 14.16
C SER A 332 -2.01 1.39 12.65
N ALA A 333 -3.13 0.74 12.28
CA ALA A 333 -3.51 0.46 10.90
C ALA A 333 -3.59 1.73 10.05
N SER A 334 -4.14 2.81 10.61
CA SER A 334 -4.27 4.09 9.92
C SER A 334 -2.92 4.68 9.52
N HIS A 335 -1.91 4.57 10.40
CA HIS A 335 -0.55 5.04 10.14
C HIS A 335 0.21 4.13 9.17
N LEU A 336 0.05 2.81 9.25
CA LEU A 336 0.64 1.87 8.29
C LEU A 336 0.10 2.09 6.87
N LEU A 337 -1.22 2.22 6.72
CA LEU A 337 -1.88 2.47 5.43
C LEU A 337 -1.43 3.82 4.83
N SER A 338 -1.35 4.84 5.68
CA SER A 338 -0.85 6.17 5.29
C SER A 338 0.61 6.11 4.83
N ALA A 339 1.47 5.41 5.59
CA ALA A 339 2.87 5.23 5.26
C ALA A 339 3.05 4.52 3.91
N SER A 340 2.31 3.43 3.65
CA SER A 340 2.39 2.70 2.38
C SER A 340 2.08 3.59 1.16
N VAL A 341 1.05 4.45 1.24
CA VAL A 341 0.70 5.36 0.15
C VAL A 341 1.73 6.48 -0.02
N MET A 342 2.23 7.05 1.08
CA MET A 342 3.26 8.10 1.06
C MET A 342 4.60 7.60 0.53
N SER A 343 4.94 6.33 0.79
CA SER A 343 6.21 5.74 0.40
C SER A 343 6.38 5.63 -1.11
N ALA A 344 5.32 5.46 -1.90
CA ALA A 344 5.43 5.35 -3.36
C ALA A 344 6.06 6.60 -4.04
N PRO A 345 5.50 7.82 -3.87
CA PRO A 345 6.12 9.03 -4.41
C PRO A 345 7.44 9.39 -3.70
N ALA A 346 7.60 9.05 -2.42
CA ALA A 346 8.87 9.23 -1.69
C ALA A 346 10.00 8.37 -2.28
N ALA A 347 9.73 7.10 -2.58
CA ALA A 347 10.66 6.16 -3.17
C ALA A 347 11.13 6.60 -4.54
N LEU A 348 10.20 7.07 -5.39
CA LEU A 348 10.54 7.64 -6.70
C LEU A 348 11.40 8.90 -6.57
N ALA A 349 11.05 9.81 -5.65
CA ALA A 349 11.83 11.03 -5.40
C ALA A 349 13.27 10.71 -4.97
N ILE A 350 13.43 9.83 -3.98
CA ILE A 350 14.74 9.46 -3.44
C ILE A 350 15.54 8.63 -4.43
N SER A 351 14.91 7.71 -5.16
CA SER A 351 15.55 6.97 -6.23
C SER A 351 16.10 7.90 -7.32
N LYS A 352 15.27 8.81 -7.85
CA LYS A 352 15.70 9.74 -8.90
C LYS A 352 16.69 10.79 -8.42
N LEU A 353 16.83 10.99 -7.12
CA LEU A 353 17.88 11.80 -6.52
C LEU A 353 19.20 11.02 -6.39
N MET A 354 19.16 9.79 -5.88
CA MET A 354 20.35 8.95 -5.63
C MET A 354 20.91 8.28 -6.90
N TYR A 355 20.06 7.98 -7.87
CA TYR A 355 20.42 7.43 -9.17
C TYR A 355 19.58 8.08 -10.29
N PRO A 356 19.94 9.31 -10.71
CA PRO A 356 19.19 10.06 -11.71
C PRO A 356 19.19 9.42 -13.08
N GLU A 357 18.13 9.66 -13.85
CA GLU A 357 18.00 9.19 -15.23
C GLU A 357 19.04 9.85 -16.14
N THR A 358 19.88 9.02 -16.78
CA THR A 358 20.91 9.47 -17.71
C THR A 358 20.64 9.08 -19.16
N GLU A 359 19.72 8.15 -19.37
CA GLU A 359 19.32 7.60 -20.66
C GLU A 359 17.90 8.08 -21.00
N ILE A 360 17.38 7.67 -22.16
CA ILE A 360 16.01 7.96 -22.57
C ILE A 360 15.19 6.69 -22.33
N PRO A 361 14.27 6.67 -21.36
CA PRO A 361 13.41 5.51 -21.14
C PRO A 361 12.51 5.26 -22.35
N GLU A 362 12.39 3.99 -22.75
CA GLU A 362 11.54 3.59 -23.88
C GLU A 362 10.06 3.91 -23.63
N THR A 363 9.61 3.74 -22.37
CA THR A 363 8.21 3.93 -21.96
C THR A 363 7.91 5.34 -21.45
N LEU A 364 8.79 6.32 -21.68
CA LEU A 364 8.62 7.68 -21.16
C LEU A 364 7.34 8.37 -21.67
N ASN A 365 7.00 8.13 -22.94
CA ASN A 365 5.85 8.75 -23.62
C ASN A 365 4.66 7.79 -23.79
N GLU A 366 4.73 6.57 -23.26
CA GLU A 366 3.62 5.63 -23.36
C GLU A 366 2.49 6.03 -22.40
N GLY A 367 1.28 6.09 -22.95
CA GLY A 367 0.05 6.44 -22.24
C GLY A 367 -0.50 5.28 -21.44
N GLY A 368 0.19 4.91 -20.35
CA GLY A 368 -0.22 3.84 -19.45
C GLY A 368 0.06 2.45 -20.00
N ILE A 369 0.49 1.55 -19.11
CA ILE A 369 0.79 0.16 -19.43
C ILE A 369 -0.46 -0.69 -19.20
N GLU A 370 -0.82 -1.52 -20.18
CA GLU A 370 -1.85 -2.53 -19.98
C GLU A 370 -1.32 -3.63 -19.07
N LEU A 371 -1.90 -3.71 -17.87
CA LEU A 371 -1.66 -4.81 -16.95
C LEU A 371 -2.27 -6.08 -17.53
N PRO A 372 -1.50 -7.16 -17.72
CA PRO A 372 -2.05 -8.43 -18.16
C PRO A 372 -3.11 -8.91 -17.16
N LYS A 373 -4.24 -9.39 -17.67
CA LYS A 373 -5.21 -10.12 -16.85
C LYS A 373 -4.61 -11.49 -16.53
N GLY A 374 -4.85 -11.98 -15.32
CA GLY A 374 -4.44 -13.32 -14.93
C GLY A 374 -5.15 -14.40 -15.76
N ASN A 375 -4.59 -15.61 -15.78
CA ASN A 375 -5.08 -16.73 -16.59
C ASN A 375 -6.16 -17.57 -15.88
N GLU A 376 -6.65 -17.11 -14.73
CA GLU A 376 -7.64 -17.82 -13.94
C GLU A 376 -9.00 -17.83 -14.66
N ARG A 377 -9.81 -18.88 -14.44
CA ARG A 377 -11.10 -19.06 -15.13
C ARG A 377 -12.27 -18.47 -14.35
N ASN A 378 -12.14 -18.35 -13.04
CA ASN A 378 -13.18 -17.85 -12.15
C ASN A 378 -12.61 -17.29 -10.84
N VAL A 379 -13.48 -16.61 -10.09
CA VAL A 379 -13.14 -15.98 -8.80
C VAL A 379 -12.62 -16.96 -7.74
N ILE A 380 -13.10 -18.21 -7.76
CA ILE A 380 -12.69 -19.24 -6.79
C ILE A 380 -11.26 -19.70 -7.10
N GLU A 381 -10.95 -19.92 -8.38
CA GLU A 381 -9.61 -20.26 -8.84
C GLU A 381 -8.61 -19.15 -8.49
N ALA A 382 -8.97 -17.88 -8.68
CA ALA A 382 -8.13 -16.74 -8.31
C ALA A 382 -7.86 -16.68 -6.79
N ALA A 383 -8.88 -16.86 -5.97
CA ALA A 383 -8.73 -16.91 -4.51
C ALA A 383 -7.84 -18.09 -4.07
N ALA A 384 -8.11 -19.29 -4.58
CA ALA A 384 -7.32 -20.49 -4.27
C ALA A 384 -5.85 -20.35 -4.71
N LYS A 385 -5.60 -19.75 -5.88
CA LYS A 385 -4.25 -19.48 -6.39
C LYS A 385 -3.51 -18.48 -5.50
N GLY A 386 -4.18 -17.43 -5.04
CA GLY A 386 -3.62 -16.46 -4.10
C GLY A 386 -3.24 -17.08 -2.76
N ALA A 387 -4.12 -17.92 -2.20
CA ALA A 387 -3.84 -18.66 -0.97
C ALA A 387 -2.65 -19.63 -1.13
N SER A 388 -2.60 -20.39 -2.24
CA SER A 388 -1.52 -21.33 -2.51
C SER A 388 -0.17 -20.63 -2.70
N THR A 389 -0.15 -19.49 -3.39
CA THR A 389 1.08 -18.69 -3.60
C THR A 389 1.63 -18.16 -2.28
N ALA A 390 0.75 -17.81 -1.33
CA ALA A 390 1.14 -17.34 0.00
C ALA A 390 1.83 -18.40 0.86
N ILE A 391 1.68 -19.70 0.57
CA ILE A 391 2.32 -20.77 1.37
C ILE A 391 3.83 -20.60 1.37
N SER A 392 4.44 -20.37 0.20
CA SER A 392 5.89 -20.16 0.10
C SER A 392 6.31 -18.88 0.80
N LEU A 393 5.51 -17.81 0.70
CA LEU A 393 5.76 -16.54 1.40
C LEU A 393 5.76 -16.73 2.92
N VAL A 394 4.73 -17.37 3.47
CA VAL A 394 4.59 -17.67 4.90
C VAL A 394 5.72 -18.57 5.39
N ALA A 395 6.05 -19.63 4.65
CA ALA A 395 7.14 -20.53 5.00
C ALA A 395 8.50 -19.79 5.02
N ASN A 396 8.75 -18.93 4.04
CA ASN A 396 9.97 -18.12 3.99
C ASN A 396 10.03 -17.12 5.15
N ILE A 397 8.92 -16.46 5.51
CA ILE A 397 8.87 -15.55 6.65
C ILE A 397 9.17 -16.30 7.96
N ALA A 398 8.52 -17.44 8.20
CA ALA A 398 8.74 -18.25 9.38
C ALA A 398 10.20 -18.74 9.48
N ALA A 399 10.73 -19.31 8.39
CA ALA A 399 12.10 -19.80 8.33
C ALA A 399 13.13 -18.68 8.55
N ASN A 400 12.94 -17.54 7.89
CA ASN A 400 13.83 -16.38 8.05
C ASN A 400 13.78 -15.84 9.48
N LEU A 401 12.61 -15.72 10.11
CA LEU A 401 12.52 -15.23 11.49
C LEU A 401 13.22 -16.16 12.48
N ILE A 402 13.06 -17.48 12.34
CA ILE A 402 13.78 -18.45 13.17
C ILE A 402 15.30 -18.27 13.00
N ALA A 403 15.78 -18.22 11.75
CA ALA A 403 17.21 -18.09 11.46
C ALA A 403 17.79 -16.76 11.94
N PHE A 404 17.16 -15.64 11.63
CA PHE A 404 17.67 -14.31 11.95
C PHE A 404 17.56 -13.96 13.44
N LEU A 405 16.53 -14.42 14.15
CA LEU A 405 16.47 -14.26 15.61
C LEU A 405 17.54 -15.11 16.30
N ALA A 406 17.80 -16.33 15.81
CA ALA A 406 18.89 -17.15 16.31
C ALA A 406 20.26 -16.51 16.03
N PHE A 407 20.47 -15.94 14.83
CA PHE A 407 21.69 -15.20 14.51
C PHE A 407 21.85 -13.95 15.36
N LEU A 408 20.78 -13.18 15.59
CA LEU A 408 20.83 -12.02 16.49
C LEU A 408 21.25 -12.42 17.90
N ALA A 409 20.61 -13.45 18.46
CA ALA A 409 20.96 -13.97 19.78
C ALA A 409 22.41 -14.47 19.83
N PHE A 410 22.89 -15.14 18.78
CA PHE A 410 24.28 -15.56 18.65
C PHE A 410 25.24 -14.37 18.61
N PHE A 411 24.98 -13.37 17.76
CA PHE A 411 25.81 -12.16 17.68
C PHE A 411 25.82 -11.39 18.98
N ASN A 412 24.68 -11.28 19.66
CA ASN A 412 24.60 -10.67 20.99
C ASN A 412 25.41 -11.45 22.02
N GLY A 413 25.39 -12.78 21.98
CA GLY A 413 26.24 -13.62 22.84
C GLY A 413 27.73 -13.40 22.58
N VAL A 414 28.13 -13.32 21.30
CA VAL A 414 29.53 -13.03 20.91
C VAL A 414 29.93 -11.63 21.32
N LEU A 415 29.11 -10.61 21.06
CA LEU A 415 29.37 -9.22 21.43
C LEU A 415 29.44 -9.05 22.94
N SER A 416 28.53 -9.67 23.69
CA SER A 416 28.56 -9.65 25.15
C SER A 416 29.82 -10.33 25.69
N TRP A 417 30.24 -11.46 25.10
CA TRP A 417 31.50 -12.12 25.44
C TRP A 417 32.71 -11.23 25.15
N LEU A 418 32.79 -10.62 23.96
CA LEU A 418 33.85 -9.68 23.60
C LEU A 418 33.86 -8.44 24.51
N GLY A 419 32.68 -7.89 24.78
CA GLY A 419 32.46 -6.74 25.64
C GLY A 419 32.87 -7.02 27.08
N SER A 420 32.59 -8.22 27.60
CA SER A 420 33.01 -8.63 28.94
C SER A 420 34.54 -8.60 29.13
N MET A 421 35.32 -8.84 28.07
CA MET A 421 36.79 -8.74 28.11
C MET A 421 37.30 -7.31 28.26
N VAL A 422 36.50 -6.31 27.92
CA VAL A 422 36.83 -4.87 28.05
C VAL A 422 35.96 -4.15 29.08
N GLY A 423 35.22 -4.89 29.92
CA GLY A 423 34.39 -4.33 30.99
C GLY A 423 33.00 -3.85 30.57
N HIS A 424 32.52 -4.20 29.38
CA HIS A 424 31.22 -3.84 28.82
C HIS A 424 30.37 -5.07 28.44
N PRO A 425 29.94 -5.91 29.39
CA PRO A 425 29.15 -7.11 29.11
C PRO A 425 27.77 -6.81 28.48
N GLU A 426 27.27 -5.59 28.60
CA GLU A 426 26.03 -5.08 28.00
C GLU A 426 26.11 -4.90 26.47
N LEU A 427 27.28 -5.11 25.86
CA LEU A 427 27.45 -4.94 24.42
C LEU A 427 26.58 -5.94 23.65
N SER A 428 25.63 -5.42 22.90
CA SER A 428 24.78 -6.16 21.96
C SER A 428 24.73 -5.46 20.61
N PHE A 429 24.20 -6.14 19.60
CA PHE A 429 23.98 -5.55 18.28
C PHE A 429 23.03 -4.35 18.38
N GLU A 430 21.96 -4.49 19.15
CA GLU A 430 20.99 -3.44 19.45
C GLU A 430 21.64 -2.25 20.16
N PHE A 431 22.53 -2.53 21.13
CA PHE A 431 23.28 -1.49 21.82
C PHE A 431 24.18 -0.71 20.85
N ILE A 432 24.86 -1.36 19.92
CA ILE A 432 25.67 -0.66 18.91
C ILE A 432 24.77 0.21 18.02
N CYS A 433 23.64 -0.34 17.56
CA CYS A 433 22.68 0.40 16.74
C CYS A 433 22.08 1.60 17.48
N SER A 434 21.79 1.47 18.77
CA SER A 434 21.20 2.55 19.58
C SER A 434 22.11 3.78 19.66
N TYR A 435 23.43 3.61 19.59
CA TYR A 435 24.39 4.72 19.53
C TYR A 435 24.61 5.23 18.11
N VAL A 436 24.83 4.34 17.14
CA VAL A 436 25.18 4.71 15.75
C VAL A 436 24.01 5.39 15.04
N LEU A 437 22.79 4.88 15.25
CA LEU A 437 21.58 5.39 14.59
C LEU A 437 20.83 6.42 15.43
N ARG A 438 21.30 6.75 16.64
CA ARG A 438 20.70 7.80 17.48
C ARG A 438 20.55 9.14 16.77
N PRO A 439 21.58 9.63 16.03
CA PRO A 439 21.45 10.89 15.31
C PRO A 439 20.36 10.81 14.25
N VAL A 440 20.24 9.66 13.57
CA VAL A 440 19.20 9.43 12.55
C VAL A 440 17.80 9.44 13.18
N ALA A 441 17.60 8.75 14.31
CA ALA A 441 16.36 8.80 15.07
C ALA A 441 16.01 10.24 15.49
N PHE A 442 17.01 10.97 16.01
CA PHE A 442 16.82 12.35 16.44
C PHE A 442 16.43 13.27 15.29
N ILE A 443 17.08 13.21 14.12
CA ILE A 443 16.75 14.11 12.99
C ILE A 443 15.34 13.87 12.44
N MET A 444 14.78 12.67 12.62
CA MET A 444 13.38 12.40 12.26
C MET A 444 12.38 13.08 13.21
N GLY A 445 12.86 13.64 14.33
CA GLY A 445 12.09 14.37 15.34
C GLY A 445 11.49 13.49 16.43
N VAL A 446 12.10 12.33 16.67
CA VAL A 446 11.88 11.48 17.85
C VAL A 446 12.31 12.23 19.10
N ARG A 447 11.62 12.03 20.23
CA ARG A 447 12.03 12.62 21.51
C ARG A 447 13.41 12.10 21.90
N TRP A 448 14.27 12.97 22.43
CA TRP A 448 15.64 12.59 22.79
C TRP A 448 15.73 11.39 23.75
N GLU A 449 14.76 11.31 24.66
CA GLU A 449 14.58 10.23 25.64
C GLU A 449 14.23 8.88 25.00
N ASP A 450 13.63 8.88 23.80
CA ASP A 450 13.19 7.68 23.08
C ASP A 450 14.17 7.31 21.94
N CYS A 451 15.16 8.17 21.65
CA CYS A 451 16.03 8.02 20.47
C CYS A 451 16.90 6.77 20.52
N ASP A 452 17.27 6.28 21.71
CA ASP A 452 17.99 5.03 21.92
C ASP A 452 17.15 3.83 21.45
N VAL A 453 15.91 3.74 21.92
CA VAL A 453 14.97 2.67 21.57
C VAL A 453 14.65 2.72 20.08
N VAL A 454 14.35 3.90 19.54
CA VAL A 454 14.04 4.02 18.10
C VAL A 454 15.27 3.65 17.27
N ALA A 455 16.47 4.10 17.64
CA ALA A 455 17.70 3.77 16.91
C ALA A 455 18.00 2.26 16.91
N GLU A 456 17.75 1.55 18.01
CA GLU A 456 17.78 0.09 18.06
C GLU A 456 16.80 -0.51 17.04
N LEU A 457 15.54 -0.08 17.03
CA LEU A 457 14.52 -0.59 16.10
C LEU A 457 14.90 -0.35 14.63
N LEU A 458 15.49 0.80 14.29
CA LEU A 458 16.00 1.08 12.94
C LEU A 458 17.14 0.12 12.55
N GLY A 459 18.02 -0.20 13.49
CA GLY A 459 19.11 -1.15 13.32
C GLY A 459 18.60 -2.56 13.08
N THR A 460 17.71 -3.03 13.97
CA THR A 460 17.02 -4.32 13.88
C THR A 460 16.31 -4.48 12.54
N LYS A 461 15.58 -3.45 12.09
CA LYS A 461 14.95 -3.43 10.77
C LYS A 461 15.97 -3.62 9.65
N THR A 462 17.02 -2.81 9.64
CA THR A 462 17.99 -2.76 8.53
C THR A 462 18.78 -4.06 8.40
N PHE A 463 19.17 -4.67 9.51
CA PHE A 463 20.03 -5.84 9.50
C PHE A 463 19.27 -7.16 9.48
N LEU A 464 18.13 -7.24 10.17
CA LEU A 464 17.30 -8.44 10.21
C LEU A 464 16.12 -8.25 9.26
N ASN A 465 15.05 -7.64 9.75
CA ASN A 465 13.85 -7.29 9.00
C ASN A 465 12.90 -6.46 9.88
N GLU A 466 11.91 -5.88 9.22
CA GLU A 466 10.86 -5.07 9.83
C GLU A 466 9.91 -5.86 10.74
N PHE A 467 9.73 -7.18 10.52
CA PHE A 467 8.90 -8.02 11.40
C PHE A 467 9.45 -8.07 12.82
N VAL A 468 10.76 -8.32 12.98
CA VAL A 468 11.43 -8.34 14.30
C VAL A 468 11.37 -6.94 14.94
N ALA A 469 11.54 -5.89 14.14
CA ALA A 469 11.44 -4.52 14.63
C ALA A 469 10.02 -4.19 15.13
N TYR A 470 8.97 -4.53 14.37
CA TYR A 470 7.59 -4.30 14.80
C TYR A 470 7.18 -5.13 16.02
N ALA A 471 7.61 -6.40 16.10
CA ALA A 471 7.38 -7.23 17.27
C ALA A 471 8.13 -6.74 18.53
N SER A 472 9.18 -5.93 18.35
CA SER A 472 9.87 -5.26 19.44
C SER A 472 9.21 -3.94 19.80
N LEU A 473 8.77 -3.17 18.80
CA LEU A 473 7.97 -1.96 18.98
C LEU A 473 6.69 -2.24 19.76
N SER A 474 5.99 -3.34 19.46
CA SER A 474 4.74 -3.72 20.12
C SER A 474 4.87 -3.83 21.64
N LYS A 475 6.00 -4.32 22.14
CA LYS A 475 6.26 -4.42 23.58
C LYS A 475 6.27 -3.05 24.25
N TYR A 476 6.82 -2.03 23.58
CA TYR A 476 6.82 -0.67 24.11
C TYR A 476 5.44 -0.01 24.05
N ILE A 477 4.63 -0.35 23.06
CA ILE A 477 3.22 0.07 22.94
C ILE A 477 2.41 -0.57 24.08
N GLU A 478 2.49 -1.89 24.22
CA GLU A 478 1.80 -2.66 25.25
C GLU A 478 2.16 -2.20 26.66
N ASN A 479 3.46 -1.95 26.95
CA ASN A 479 3.90 -1.42 28.24
C ASN A 479 3.23 -0.09 28.59
N ARG A 480 2.96 0.75 27.59
CA ARG A 480 2.28 2.04 27.78
C ARG A 480 0.79 1.84 28.02
N GLU A 481 0.15 0.95 27.27
CA GLU A 481 -1.29 0.67 27.40
C GLU A 481 -1.63 -0.02 28.73
N LEU A 482 -0.80 -0.96 29.17
CA LEU A 482 -0.97 -1.69 30.43
C LEU A 482 -0.51 -0.89 31.66
N ALA A 483 0.16 0.25 31.47
CA ALA A 483 0.74 1.07 32.55
C ALA A 483 1.55 0.23 33.57
N ASN A 484 2.29 -0.77 33.08
CA ASN A 484 2.95 -1.79 33.90
C ASN A 484 4.29 -1.34 34.55
N GLY A 485 4.68 -0.08 34.35
CA GLY A 485 5.91 0.51 34.90
C GLY A 485 7.19 0.14 34.14
N LEU A 486 7.10 -0.62 33.05
CA LEU A 486 8.25 -0.93 32.19
C LEU A 486 8.57 0.22 31.23
N ARG A 487 9.69 0.11 30.49
CA ARG A 487 10.12 1.11 29.50
C ARG A 487 9.04 1.27 28.42
N THR A 488 8.66 2.51 28.15
CA THR A 488 7.71 2.91 27.10
C THR A 488 8.34 3.94 26.17
N ILE A 489 7.65 4.24 25.07
CA ILE A 489 7.96 5.37 24.19
C ILE A 489 6.74 6.29 24.06
N SER A 490 6.97 7.57 23.79
CA SER A 490 5.88 8.52 23.54
C SER A 490 5.08 8.18 22.27
N ILE A 491 3.81 8.60 22.22
CA ILE A 491 2.94 8.41 21.05
C ILE A 491 3.56 9.04 19.79
N ARG A 492 4.16 10.23 19.93
CA ARG A 492 4.92 10.87 18.84
C ARG A 492 6.03 9.97 18.31
N SER A 493 6.87 9.44 19.21
CA SER A 493 7.99 8.58 18.82
C SER A 493 7.51 7.26 18.21
N GLU A 494 6.43 6.69 18.71
CA GLU A 494 5.79 5.52 18.11
C GLU A 494 5.36 5.80 16.66
N ILE A 495 4.61 6.88 16.42
CA ILE A 495 4.14 7.21 15.07
C ILE A 495 5.31 7.42 14.11
N ILE A 496 6.33 8.19 14.51
CA ILE A 496 7.53 8.37 13.68
C ILE A 496 8.20 7.02 13.39
N THR A 497 8.28 6.16 14.40
CA THR A 497 8.88 4.82 14.27
C THR A 497 8.05 3.92 13.35
N THR A 498 6.72 3.94 13.44
CA THR A 498 5.83 3.20 12.53
C THR A 498 6.14 3.54 11.07
N TYR A 499 6.30 4.83 10.74
CA TYR A 499 6.62 5.23 9.38
C TYR A 499 8.06 4.85 8.99
N ALA A 500 9.02 4.99 9.89
CA ALA A 500 10.42 4.66 9.62
C ALA A 500 10.64 3.14 9.42
N LEU A 501 9.85 2.32 10.09
CA LEU A 501 9.86 0.86 9.97
C LEU A 501 9.05 0.34 8.77
N CYS A 502 8.13 1.14 8.22
CA CYS A 502 7.26 0.76 7.11
C CYS A 502 8.00 0.67 5.76
N GLY A 503 8.78 -0.39 5.59
CA GLY A 503 9.38 -0.78 4.32
C GLY A 503 10.27 -2.02 4.44
N PHE A 504 10.38 -2.80 3.37
CA PHE A 504 11.24 -3.98 3.26
C PHE A 504 12.75 -3.68 3.12
N ALA A 505 13.18 -2.48 3.48
CA ALA A 505 14.58 -2.08 3.36
C ALA A 505 15.46 -2.77 4.43
N ASN A 506 15.88 -4.00 4.13
CA ASN A 506 16.83 -4.79 4.92
C ASN A 506 17.76 -5.65 4.02
N PHE A 507 18.87 -6.16 4.57
CA PHE A 507 19.82 -6.96 3.79
C PHE A 507 19.24 -8.26 3.24
N SER A 508 18.32 -8.91 3.96
CA SER A 508 17.67 -10.14 3.48
C SER A 508 16.83 -9.88 2.23
N SER A 509 16.20 -8.71 2.15
CA SER A 509 15.34 -8.30 1.05
C SER A 509 16.11 -8.07 -0.25
N ILE A 510 17.42 -7.75 -0.21
CA ILE A 510 18.25 -7.74 -1.42
C ILE A 510 18.23 -9.11 -2.10
N GLY A 511 18.44 -10.17 -1.32
CA GLY A 511 18.41 -11.54 -1.82
C GLY A 511 17.03 -11.91 -2.37
N ILE A 512 15.96 -11.54 -1.65
CA ILE A 512 14.57 -11.79 -2.06
C ILE A 512 14.25 -11.07 -3.38
N GLN A 513 14.62 -9.80 -3.51
CA GLN A 513 14.30 -8.99 -4.68
C GLN A 513 15.11 -9.44 -5.91
N ILE A 514 16.42 -9.72 -5.77
CA ILE A 514 17.23 -10.30 -6.86
C ILE A 514 16.75 -11.71 -7.23
N GLY A 515 16.38 -12.53 -6.23
CA GLY A 515 15.84 -13.87 -6.44
C GLY A 515 14.48 -13.88 -7.12
N GLY A 516 13.63 -12.88 -6.84
CA GLY A 516 12.30 -12.73 -7.45
C GLY A 516 12.35 -12.11 -8.84
N MET A 517 13.13 -11.03 -9.03
CA MET A 517 13.24 -10.32 -10.31
C MET A 517 14.19 -11.03 -11.29
N GLY A 518 15.22 -11.72 -10.79
CA GLY A 518 16.22 -12.37 -11.61
C GLY A 518 15.67 -13.39 -12.63
N PRO A 519 14.70 -14.25 -12.27
CA PRO A 519 14.01 -15.11 -13.23
C PRO A 519 13.14 -14.36 -14.24
N MET A 520 12.70 -13.13 -13.94
CA MET A 520 11.88 -12.31 -14.82
C MET A 520 12.70 -11.62 -15.92
N ALA A 521 13.94 -11.24 -15.61
CA ALA A 521 14.91 -10.66 -16.55
C ALA A 521 16.32 -11.25 -16.31
N PRO A 522 16.59 -12.49 -16.76
CA PRO A 522 17.84 -13.20 -16.45
C PRO A 522 19.11 -12.48 -16.91
N SER A 523 19.03 -11.76 -18.03
CA SER A 523 20.13 -10.95 -18.59
C SER A 523 20.52 -9.75 -17.71
N ARG A 524 19.63 -9.31 -16.81
CA ARG A 524 19.79 -8.09 -16.00
C ARG A 524 20.18 -8.38 -14.54
N LYS A 525 20.45 -9.64 -14.17
CA LYS A 525 20.82 -10.01 -12.79
C LYS A 525 22.05 -9.26 -12.27
N ALA A 526 23.07 -9.06 -13.11
CA ALA A 526 24.27 -8.32 -12.76
C ALA A 526 23.98 -6.84 -12.47
N ASP A 527 23.08 -6.24 -13.25
CA ASP A 527 22.65 -4.86 -13.07
C ASP A 527 21.89 -4.69 -11.75
N MET A 528 20.95 -5.62 -11.45
CA MET A 528 20.21 -5.64 -10.19
C MET A 528 21.16 -5.70 -8.99
N ALA A 529 22.15 -6.60 -9.03
CA ALA A 529 23.15 -6.71 -7.98
C ALA A 529 23.99 -5.43 -7.82
N THR A 530 24.33 -4.77 -8.94
CA THR A 530 25.13 -3.53 -8.94
C THR A 530 24.40 -2.37 -8.25
N VAL A 531 23.09 -2.24 -8.43
CA VAL A 531 22.31 -1.14 -7.84
C VAL A 531 21.70 -1.49 -6.47
N ALA A 532 21.67 -2.76 -6.08
CA ALA A 532 20.94 -3.25 -4.91
C ALA A 532 21.23 -2.50 -3.60
N ILE A 533 22.50 -2.32 -3.23
CA ILE A 533 22.88 -1.65 -1.98
C ILE A 533 22.45 -0.18 -1.99
N ARG A 534 22.60 0.49 -3.13
CA ARG A 534 22.18 1.90 -3.26
C ARG A 534 20.66 2.01 -3.21
N ALA A 535 19.94 1.09 -3.86
CA ALA A 535 18.48 1.02 -3.82
C ALA A 535 17.97 0.71 -2.40
N LEU A 536 18.67 -0.14 -1.64
CA LEU A 536 18.38 -0.42 -0.24
C LEU A 536 18.48 0.86 0.61
N VAL A 537 19.60 1.59 0.50
CA VAL A 537 19.79 2.86 1.22
C VAL A 537 18.75 3.90 0.80
N ALA A 538 18.43 3.97 -0.50
CA ALA A 538 17.37 4.83 -1.01
C ALA A 538 15.99 4.47 -0.44
N GLY A 539 15.68 3.17 -0.31
CA GLY A 539 14.45 2.68 0.28
C GLY A 539 14.35 3.01 1.76
N THR A 540 15.43 2.80 2.51
CA THR A 540 15.52 3.18 3.93
C THR A 540 15.28 4.68 4.12
N ILE A 541 15.94 5.52 3.31
CA ILE A 541 15.76 6.97 3.38
C ILE A 541 14.35 7.37 2.95
N ALA A 542 13.72 6.69 1.98
CA ALA A 542 12.34 6.94 1.63
C ALA A 542 11.38 6.71 2.82
N CYS A 543 11.58 5.64 3.61
CA CYS A 543 10.85 5.45 4.87
C CYS A 543 11.16 6.56 5.89
N PHE A 544 12.40 7.04 5.96
CA PHE A 544 12.75 8.15 6.86
C PHE A 544 12.12 9.47 6.41
N MET A 545 11.95 9.69 5.11
CA MET A 545 11.24 10.86 4.59
C MET A 545 9.79 10.84 5.04
N THR A 546 9.09 9.71 4.90
CA THR A 546 7.69 9.60 5.33
C THR A 546 7.57 9.73 6.86
N ALA A 547 8.54 9.20 7.62
CA ALA A 547 8.63 9.40 9.07
C ALA A 547 8.84 10.86 9.48
N CYS A 548 9.70 11.59 8.77
CA CYS A 548 9.87 13.02 8.98
C CYS A 548 8.58 13.79 8.65
N VAL A 549 7.88 13.45 7.57
CA VAL A 549 6.57 14.06 7.25
C VAL A 549 5.56 13.79 8.36
N ALA A 550 5.49 12.57 8.89
CA ALA A 550 4.65 12.25 10.04
C ALA A 550 5.04 13.08 11.27
N GLY A 551 6.34 13.19 11.58
CA GLY A 551 6.84 14.02 12.68
C GLY A 551 6.55 15.52 12.51
N VAL A 552 6.53 16.04 11.29
CA VAL A 552 6.14 17.43 10.99
C VAL A 552 4.64 17.65 11.18
N LEU A 553 3.80 16.71 10.74
CA LEU A 553 2.36 16.93 10.62
C LEU A 553 1.53 16.42 11.81
N TYR A 554 2.07 15.46 12.57
CA TYR A 554 1.39 14.87 13.72
C TYR A 554 0.99 15.92 14.74
N ASP A 555 -0.29 15.92 15.11
CA ASP A 555 -0.85 16.78 16.14
C ASP A 555 -1.52 15.97 17.24
N GLU A 556 -0.95 16.03 18.44
CA GLU A 556 -1.43 15.31 19.61
C GLU A 556 -2.86 15.74 19.97
N SER A 557 -3.18 17.04 19.94
CA SER A 557 -4.53 17.52 20.26
C SER A 557 -5.61 17.05 19.29
N LEU A 558 -5.26 16.85 18.01
CA LEU A 558 -6.20 16.32 17.02
C LEU A 558 -6.42 14.82 17.25
N TYR A 559 -5.34 14.11 17.60
CA TYR A 559 -5.36 12.69 17.91
C TYR A 559 -6.25 12.41 19.13
N ASP A 560 -6.04 13.14 20.22
CA ASP A 560 -6.81 13.02 21.46
C ASP A 560 -8.27 13.39 21.25
N ALA A 561 -8.55 14.52 20.59
CA ALA A 561 -9.93 14.97 20.33
C ALA A 561 -10.74 13.94 19.51
N VAL A 562 -10.12 13.27 18.56
CA VAL A 562 -10.82 12.24 17.75
C VAL A 562 -10.95 10.92 18.50
N ILE A 563 -10.01 10.58 19.39
CA ILE A 563 -10.13 9.41 20.28
C ILE A 563 -11.24 9.63 21.32
N ASP A 564 -11.32 10.81 21.93
CA ASP A 564 -12.35 11.19 22.91
C ASP A 564 -13.75 11.23 22.28
N VAL A 565 -13.87 11.74 21.05
CA VAL A 565 -15.14 11.69 20.32
C VAL A 565 -15.54 10.25 20.00
N ALA A 566 -14.61 9.38 19.60
CA ALA A 566 -14.92 7.98 19.32
C ALA A 566 -15.37 7.18 20.56
N THR A 567 -14.73 7.42 21.72
CA THR A 567 -15.12 6.79 22.99
C THR A 567 -16.48 7.30 23.48
N SER A 568 -16.76 8.60 23.34
CA SER A 568 -18.07 9.16 23.70
C SER A 568 -19.22 8.62 22.83
N VAL A 569 -19.01 8.46 21.52
CA VAL A 569 -19.99 7.88 20.59
C VAL A 569 -20.25 6.40 20.89
N ASN A 570 -19.20 5.61 21.18
CA ASN A 570 -19.36 4.20 21.55
C ASN A 570 -20.06 4.03 22.91
N ALA A 571 -19.81 4.91 23.88
CA ALA A 571 -20.50 4.90 25.18
C ALA A 571 -22.00 5.24 25.07
N THR A 572 -22.40 6.00 24.04
CA THR A 572 -23.82 6.29 23.75
C THR A 572 -24.49 5.29 22.80
N ALA A 573 -23.72 4.39 22.17
CA ALA A 573 -24.20 3.43 21.18
C ALA A 573 -24.39 2.00 21.72
N SER A 574 -24.02 1.73 22.98
CA SER A 574 -24.38 0.49 23.69
C SER A 574 -25.83 0.57 24.23
N PRO A 575 -26.73 -0.37 23.88
CA PRO A 575 -27.96 -0.59 24.62
C PRO A 575 -27.70 -1.10 26.04
#